data_AF-A0A3P9KX81-F1
#
_entry.id   AF-A0A3P9KX81-F1
#
_cell.length_a   1.000
_cell.length_b   1.000
_cell.length_c   1.000
_cell.angle_alpha   90.00
_cell.angle_beta   90.00
_cell.angle_gamma   90.00
#
_symmetry.space_group_name_H-M   'P 1'
#
loop_
_entity.id
_entity.type
_entity.pdbx_description
1 polymer ?
#
loop_
_entity_poly.entity_id
_entity_poly.type
_entity_poly.pdbx_seq_one_letter_code
_entity_poly.pdbx_strand_id
1 'polypeptide(L)'
;MLHFFLSDRHLCWMITPHQVIENQQQEEDDLIRPRKLINPILASAQRRALHQELLFCWRRGALPRRKPELQRVMEHRKREQLRKREQALRPPSDLQVKLHRRQQRIQFLEMEEKRRTERQKNLPEFVRVRQTLKHIQKVK
;
A
#
# COMPACT_ATOMS: atom_id res chain seq x y z
N MET A 1 -22.63 1.60 -0.43
CA MET A 1 -22.84 1.71 -1.89
C MET A 1 -21.55 1.52 -2.72
N LEU A 2 -20.60 0.66 -2.32
CA LEU A 2 -19.39 0.36 -3.11
C LEU A 2 -18.94 -1.11 -2.92
N HIS A 3 -19.89 -2.05 -2.92
CA HIS A 3 -19.60 -3.48 -2.76
C HIS A 3 -20.07 -4.34 -3.95
N PHE A 4 -20.66 -3.73 -4.99
CA PHE A 4 -21.19 -4.42 -6.16
C PHE A 4 -20.26 -4.39 -7.39
N PHE A 5 -19.24 -3.53 -7.43
CA PHE A 5 -18.48 -3.29 -8.66
C PHE A 5 -17.29 -4.23 -8.94
N LEU A 6 -17.03 -5.24 -8.11
CA LEU A 6 -15.93 -6.19 -8.32
C LEU A 6 -16.35 -7.62 -8.66
N SER A 7 -17.66 -7.93 -8.65
CA SER A 7 -18.13 -9.28 -9.01
C SER A 7 -18.46 -9.45 -10.49
N ASP A 8 -18.70 -8.36 -11.23
CA ASP A 8 -19.19 -8.44 -12.62
C ASP A 8 -18.11 -8.47 -13.70
N ARG A 9 -16.83 -8.35 -13.35
CA ARG A 9 -15.76 -8.41 -14.35
C ARG A 9 -15.52 -9.83 -14.90
N HIS A 10 -16.08 -10.85 -14.25
CA HIS A 10 -15.90 -12.26 -14.61
C HIS A 10 -17.13 -12.91 -15.25
N LEU A 11 -18.31 -12.29 -15.15
CA LEU A 11 -19.53 -12.76 -15.81
C LEU A 11 -19.57 -12.37 -17.30
N CYS A 12 -18.90 -11.28 -17.69
CA CYS A 12 -18.79 -10.85 -19.09
C CYS A 12 -18.06 -11.88 -19.99
N TRP A 13 -17.19 -12.71 -19.42
CA TRP A 13 -16.48 -13.78 -20.14
C TRP A 13 -17.27 -15.10 -20.19
N MET A 14 -18.48 -15.12 -19.64
CA MET A 14 -19.36 -16.30 -19.54
C MET A 14 -20.67 -16.14 -20.31
N ILE A 15 -20.74 -15.23 -21.27
CA ILE A 15 -21.79 -15.29 -22.29
C ILE A 15 -21.19 -16.07 -23.45
N THR A 16 -21.59 -17.33 -23.60
CA THR A 16 -21.38 -18.06 -24.87
C THR A 16 -21.95 -17.19 -25.99
N PRO A 17 -21.15 -16.72 -26.96
CA PRO A 17 -21.74 -16.16 -28.16
C PRO A 17 -22.49 -17.31 -28.82
N HIS A 18 -23.81 -17.29 -28.67
CA HIS A 18 -24.69 -18.12 -29.50
C HIS A 18 -24.36 -17.82 -30.95
N GLN A 19 -24.33 -18.89 -31.72
CA GLN A 19 -23.88 -18.99 -33.10
C GLN A 19 -24.44 -17.83 -33.94
N VAL A 20 -23.54 -16.99 -34.46
CA VAL A 20 -23.81 -16.21 -35.66
C VAL A 20 -22.60 -16.40 -36.56
N ILE A 21 -22.54 -17.55 -37.22
CA ILE A 21 -21.76 -17.71 -38.45
C ILE A 21 -22.71 -18.38 -39.45
N GLU A 22 -23.76 -17.67 -39.83
CA GLU A 22 -24.25 -17.75 -41.19
C GLU A 22 -23.59 -16.60 -41.93
N ASN A 23 -22.45 -16.86 -42.57
CA ASN A 23 -22.00 -16.02 -43.67
C ASN A 23 -22.76 -16.53 -44.90
N GLN A 24 -23.85 -15.85 -45.24
CA GLN A 24 -24.38 -15.87 -46.59
C GLN A 24 -23.26 -15.39 -47.52
N GLN A 25 -22.83 -16.27 -48.42
CA GLN A 25 -22.05 -15.87 -49.57
C GLN A 25 -22.99 -15.08 -50.48
N GLN A 26 -22.90 -13.76 -50.44
CA GLN A 26 -23.44 -12.92 -51.49
C GLN A 26 -22.29 -12.09 -52.04
N GLU A 27 -21.98 -12.39 -53.30
CA GLU A 27 -21.06 -11.67 -54.16
C GLU A 27 -21.52 -10.21 -54.26
N GLU A 28 -20.66 -9.28 -53.88
CA GLU A 28 -20.78 -7.86 -54.21
C GLU A 28 -19.38 -7.36 -54.55
N ASP A 29 -19.24 -7.01 -55.83
CA ASP A 29 -18.07 -6.43 -56.47
C ASP A 29 -17.52 -5.19 -55.74
N ASP A 30 -16.19 -5.09 -55.75
CA ASP A 30 -15.38 -3.85 -55.75
C ASP A 30 -15.30 -2.90 -54.54
N LEU A 31 -15.59 -3.33 -53.29
CA LEU A 31 -15.15 -2.58 -52.09
C LEU A 31 -14.25 -3.40 -51.14
N ILE A 32 -13.02 -2.92 -50.89
CA ILE A 32 -12.13 -3.45 -49.83
C ILE A 32 -12.72 -3.12 -48.45
N ARG A 33 -13.58 -4.00 -47.93
CA ARG A 33 -14.06 -3.91 -46.54
C ARG A 33 -13.01 -4.48 -45.59
N PRO A 34 -12.74 -3.83 -44.43
CA PRO A 34 -11.84 -4.42 -43.43
C PRO A 34 -12.40 -5.78 -42.98
N ARG A 35 -11.65 -6.84 -43.28
CA ARG A 35 -12.02 -8.21 -42.89
C ARG A 35 -11.98 -8.33 -41.37
N LYS A 36 -13.10 -8.72 -40.77
CA LYS A 36 -13.13 -9.03 -39.34
C LYS A 36 -12.25 -10.25 -39.09
N LEU A 37 -11.17 -10.07 -38.32
CA LEU A 37 -10.28 -11.17 -37.94
C LEU A 37 -11.08 -12.20 -37.15
N ILE A 38 -11.02 -13.46 -37.59
CA ILE A 38 -11.72 -14.55 -36.92
C ILE A 38 -11.06 -14.75 -35.55
N ASN A 39 -11.86 -14.64 -34.49
CA ASN A 39 -11.38 -14.88 -33.14
C ASN A 39 -10.87 -16.34 -33.05
N PRO A 40 -9.59 -16.57 -32.74
CA PRO A 40 -9.00 -17.92 -32.76
C PRO A 40 -9.65 -18.89 -31.76
N ILE A 41 -10.31 -18.38 -30.72
CA ILE A 41 -11.06 -19.19 -29.74
C ILE A 41 -12.42 -19.63 -30.31
N LEU A 42 -13.02 -18.83 -31.19
CA LEU A 42 -14.28 -19.14 -31.86
C LEU A 42 -14.06 -19.98 -33.13
N ALA A 43 -12.88 -19.90 -33.73
CA ALA A 43 -12.49 -20.62 -34.94
C ALA A 43 -12.40 -22.15 -34.80
N SER A 44 -12.21 -22.67 -33.57
CA SER A 44 -12.01 -24.10 -33.33
C SER A 44 -12.79 -24.55 -32.10
N ALA A 45 -13.62 -25.57 -32.28
CA ALA A 45 -14.37 -26.19 -31.18
C ALA A 45 -13.43 -26.79 -30.12
N GLN A 46 -12.30 -27.37 -30.53
CA GLN A 46 -11.30 -27.93 -29.63
C GLN A 46 -10.68 -26.86 -28.72
N ARG A 47 -10.37 -25.67 -29.25
CA ARG A 47 -9.83 -24.57 -28.45
C ARG A 47 -10.84 -24.04 -27.45
N ARG A 48 -12.12 -24.01 -27.84
CA ARG A 48 -13.23 -23.63 -26.95
C ARG A 48 -13.38 -24.62 -25.80
N ALA A 49 -13.35 -25.92 -26.08
CA ALA A 49 -13.41 -26.98 -25.07
C ALA A 49 -12.24 -26.89 -24.08
N LEU A 50 -11.00 -26.76 -24.59
CA LEU A 50 -9.82 -26.58 -23.75
C LEU A 50 -9.92 -25.33 -22.85
N HIS A 51 -10.43 -24.21 -23.38
CA HIS A 51 -10.64 -23.00 -22.57
C HIS A 51 -11.63 -23.22 -21.42
N GLN A 52 -12.71 -23.94 -21.67
CA GLN A 52 -13.70 -24.30 -20.65
C GLN A 52 -13.08 -25.20 -19.57
N GLU A 53 -12.30 -26.20 -19.96
CA GLU A 53 -11.58 -27.09 -19.03
C GLU A 53 -10.56 -26.34 -18.17
N LEU A 54 -9.76 -25.45 -18.77
CA LEU A 54 -8.79 -24.63 -18.02
C LEU A 54 -9.48 -23.72 -17.00
N LEU A 55 -10.59 -23.07 -17.36
CA LEU A 55 -11.39 -22.27 -16.44
C LEU A 55 -11.98 -23.11 -15.31
N PHE A 56 -12.47 -24.30 -15.64
CA PHE A 56 -13.01 -25.26 -14.67
C PHE A 56 -11.94 -25.70 -13.65
N CYS A 57 -10.77 -26.11 -14.14
CA CYS A 57 -9.63 -26.51 -13.31
C CYS A 57 -9.12 -25.35 -12.43
N TRP A 58 -9.12 -24.11 -12.95
CA TRP A 58 -8.75 -22.92 -12.19
C TRP A 58 -9.74 -22.60 -11.06
N ARG A 59 -11.05 -22.74 -11.31
CA ARG A 59 -12.09 -22.56 -10.27
C ARG A 59 -12.03 -23.62 -9.20
N ARG A 60 -11.80 -24.88 -9.58
CA ARG A 60 -11.64 -26.00 -8.65
C ARG A 60 -10.29 -26.00 -7.93
N GLY A 61 -9.37 -25.09 -8.30
CA GLY A 61 -8.04 -25.02 -7.69
C GLY A 61 -7.14 -26.20 -8.03
N ALA A 62 -7.46 -26.96 -9.09
CA ALA A 62 -6.71 -28.13 -9.54
C ALA A 62 -5.41 -27.75 -10.28
N LEU A 63 -5.33 -26.52 -10.80
CA LEU A 63 -4.10 -25.99 -11.39
C LEU A 63 -3.18 -25.41 -10.31
N PRO A 64 -1.85 -25.57 -10.42
CA PRO A 64 -0.89 -24.95 -9.53
C PRO A 64 -1.17 -23.45 -9.46
N ARG A 65 -1.74 -23.01 -8.34
CA ARG A 65 -2.26 -21.66 -8.17
C ARG A 65 -1.09 -20.72 -7.89
N ARG A 66 -0.18 -20.55 -8.86
CA ARG A 66 0.79 -19.46 -8.81
C ARG A 66 -0.01 -18.20 -9.03
N LYS A 67 -0.53 -17.62 -7.93
CA LYS A 67 -1.32 -16.40 -7.96
C LYS A 67 -0.55 -15.37 -8.79
N PRO A 68 -1.18 -14.70 -9.77
CA PRO A 68 -0.49 -13.65 -10.52
C PRO A 68 0.05 -12.62 -9.53
N GLU A 69 1.22 -12.05 -9.81
CA GLU A 69 1.93 -11.14 -8.90
C GLU A 69 1.01 -10.02 -8.39
N LEU A 70 0.16 -9.47 -9.26
CA LEU A 70 -0.82 -8.45 -8.89
C LEU A 70 -1.79 -8.91 -7.79
N GLN A 71 -2.32 -10.13 -7.88
CA GLN A 71 -3.24 -10.65 -6.86
C GLN A 71 -2.52 -10.84 -5.51
N ARG A 72 -1.27 -11.30 -5.52
CA ARG A 72 -0.45 -11.38 -4.29
C ARG A 72 -0.22 -10.02 -3.67
N VAL A 73 0.14 -9.01 -4.48
CA VAL A 73 0.35 -7.64 -4.01
C VAL A 73 -0.93 -7.05 -3.42
N MET A 74 -2.08 -7.26 -4.06
CA MET A 74 -3.37 -6.74 -3.56
C MET A 74 -3.79 -7.41 -2.24
N GLU A 75 -3.64 -8.73 -2.13
CA GLU A 75 -3.89 -9.46 -0.88
C GLU A 75 -2.95 -9.00 0.24
N HIS A 76 -1.66 -8.82 -0.07
CA HIS A 76 -0.66 -8.33 0.87
C HIS A 76 -1.01 -6.92 1.38
N ARG A 77 -1.33 -5.99 0.48
CA ARG A 77 -1.77 -4.63 0.84
C ARG A 77 -3.00 -4.64 1.74
N LYS A 78 -3.98 -5.49 1.45
CA LYS A 78 -5.20 -5.61 2.28
C LYS A 78 -4.88 -6.10 3.70
N ARG A 79 -3.99 -7.08 3.84
CA ARG A 79 -3.53 -7.58 5.14
C ARG A 79 -2.76 -6.53 5.93
N GLU A 80 -1.84 -5.82 5.27
CA GLU A 80 -1.07 -4.75 5.92
C GLU A 80 -1.97 -3.59 6.37
N GLN A 81 -2.97 -3.22 5.57
CA GLN A 81 -3.93 -2.19 5.95
C GLN A 81 -4.76 -2.60 7.18
N LEU A 82 -5.20 -3.85 7.24
CA LEU A 82 -5.91 -4.38 8.40
C LEU A 82 -5.00 -4.38 9.64
N ARG A 83 -3.77 -4.87 9.52
CA ARG A 83 -2.80 -4.89 10.62
C ARG A 83 -2.53 -3.48 11.16
N LYS A 84 -2.41 -2.48 10.27
CA LYS A 84 -2.25 -1.07 10.67
C LYS A 84 -3.47 -0.53 11.40
N ARG A 85 -4.69 -0.85 10.93
CA ARG A 85 -5.94 -0.46 11.62
C ARG A 85 -6.04 -1.08 13.00
N GLU A 86 -5.76 -2.37 13.13
CA GLU A 86 -5.76 -3.06 14.41
C GLU A 86 -4.70 -2.49 15.36
N GLN A 87 -3.49 -2.20 14.87
CA GLN A 87 -2.43 -1.56 15.65
C GLN A 87 -2.81 -0.14 16.11
N ALA A 88 -3.51 0.63 15.28
CA ALA A 88 -3.98 1.96 15.64
C ALA A 88 -5.08 1.95 16.72
N LEU A 89 -5.87 0.87 16.77
CA LEU A 89 -6.89 0.67 17.82
C LEU A 89 -6.28 0.11 19.12
N ARG A 90 -5.08 -0.46 19.08
CA ARG A 90 -4.43 -1.01 20.27
C ARG A 90 -3.89 0.12 21.14
N PRO A 91 -4.07 0.02 22.47
CA PRO A 91 -3.42 0.95 23.38
C PRO A 91 -1.89 0.84 23.24
N PRO A 92 -1.15 1.94 23.51
CA PRO A 92 0.29 1.92 23.46
C PRO A 92 0.86 0.89 24.43
N SER A 93 1.88 0.16 23.98
CA SER A 93 2.56 -0.84 24.81
C SER A 93 3.19 -0.19 26.05
N ASP A 94 3.29 -0.92 27.16
CA ASP A 94 4.02 -0.48 28.36
C ASP A 94 5.41 0.08 28.06
N LEU A 95 6.14 -0.55 27.13
CA LEU A 95 7.44 -0.07 26.68
C LEU A 95 7.33 1.28 25.99
N GLN A 96 6.35 1.44 25.09
CA GLN A 96 6.08 2.69 24.39
C GLN A 96 5.73 3.82 25.36
N VAL A 97 4.91 3.53 26.38
CA VAL A 97 4.56 4.49 27.43
C VAL A 97 5.79 4.90 28.25
N LYS A 98 6.64 3.94 28.63
CA LYS A 98 7.89 4.23 29.37
C LYS A 98 8.86 5.08 28.55
N LEU A 99 9.03 4.76 27.26
CA LEU A 99 9.85 5.56 26.35
C LEU A 99 9.31 6.98 26.20
N HIS A 100 8.00 7.13 26.02
CA HIS A 100 7.37 8.46 25.93
C HIS A 100 7.59 9.30 27.20
N ARG A 101 7.39 8.71 28.38
CA ARG A 101 7.67 9.39 29.66
C ARG A 101 9.14 9.81 29.80
N ARG A 102 10.07 8.94 29.37
CA ARG A 102 11.51 9.27 29.39
C ARG A 102 11.83 10.43 28.44
N GLN A 103 11.25 10.42 27.25
CA GLN A 103 11.40 11.50 26.28
C GLN A 103 10.87 12.84 26.82
N GLN A 104 9.69 12.85 27.43
CA GLN A 104 9.12 14.05 28.05
C GLN A 104 10.02 14.62 29.16
N ARG A 105 10.60 13.74 30.00
CA ARG A 105 11.55 14.17 31.04
C ARG A 105 12.80 14.81 30.46
N ILE A 106 13.37 14.20 29.42
CA ILE A 106 14.56 14.74 28.74
C ILE A 106 14.24 16.10 28.14
N GLN A 107 13.13 16.23 27.40
CA GLN A 107 12.71 17.51 26.79
C GLN A 107 12.51 18.61 27.83
N PHE A 108 11.91 18.28 28.99
CA PHE A 108 11.75 19.24 30.08
C PHE A 108 13.11 19.72 30.61
N LEU A 109 14.04 18.80 30.87
CA LEU A 109 15.37 19.13 31.38
C LEU A 109 16.18 19.95 30.36
N GLU A 110 16.14 19.59 29.09
CA GLU A 110 16.80 20.35 28.02
C GLU A 110 16.25 21.78 27.92
N MET A 111 14.94 21.95 28.06
CA MET A 111 14.31 23.28 28.06
C MET A 111 14.71 24.07 29.31
N GLU A 112 14.75 23.44 30.47
CA GLU A 112 15.17 24.09 31.71
C GLU A 112 16.65 24.50 31.65
N GLU A 113 17.51 23.64 31.13
CA GLU A 113 18.93 23.93 30.93
C GLU A 113 19.11 25.12 29.99
N LYS A 114 18.45 25.13 28.84
CA LYS A 114 18.46 26.30 27.93
C LYS A 114 18.04 27.58 28.63
N ARG A 115 16.96 27.55 29.41
CA ARG A 115 16.51 28.73 30.19
C ARG A 115 17.52 29.15 31.25
N ARG A 116 18.21 28.20 31.90
CA ARG A 116 19.29 28.50 32.85
C ARG A 116 20.49 29.14 32.14
N THR A 117 20.91 28.60 31.00
CA THR A 117 22.01 29.15 30.20
C THR A 117 21.68 30.55 29.68
N GLU A 118 20.46 30.78 29.19
CA GLU A 118 19.97 32.11 28.79
C GLU A 118 19.98 33.10 29.95
N ARG A 119 19.45 32.71 31.12
CA ARG A 119 19.52 33.54 32.34
C ARG A 119 20.96 33.88 32.71
N GLN A 120 21.88 32.92 32.61
CA GLN A 120 23.30 33.15 32.88
C GLN A 120 23.97 34.08 31.85
N LYS A 121 23.57 34.00 30.58
CA LYS A 121 24.04 34.92 29.52
C LYS A 121 23.49 36.33 29.71
N ASN A 122 22.25 36.46 30.19
CA ASN A 122 21.58 37.74 30.44
C ASN A 122 22.05 38.45 31.71
N LEU A 123 22.77 37.75 32.61
CA LEU A 123 23.36 38.40 33.78
C LEU A 123 24.50 39.35 33.36
N PRO A 124 24.63 40.51 34.02
CA PRO A 124 25.77 41.39 33.80
C PRO A 124 27.11 40.68 34.02
N GLU A 125 28.10 40.99 33.20
CA GLU A 125 29.40 40.29 33.21
C GLU A 125 30.04 40.29 34.60
N PHE A 126 30.09 41.43 35.28
CA PHE A 126 30.69 41.56 36.61
C PHE A 126 30.06 40.62 37.66
N VAL A 127 28.78 40.23 37.50
CA VAL A 127 28.13 39.23 38.36
C VAL A 127 28.62 37.82 38.04
N ARG A 128 28.80 37.52 36.74
CA ARG A 128 29.27 36.22 36.24
C ARG A 128 30.72 35.92 36.63
N VAL A 129 31.62 36.91 36.57
CA VAL A 129 33.06 36.76 36.92
C VAL A 129 33.35 36.97 38.41
N ARG A 130 32.37 37.33 39.24
CA ARG A 130 32.59 37.64 40.67
C ARG A 130 33.21 36.48 41.46
N GLN A 131 32.91 35.24 41.10
CA GLN A 131 33.40 34.05 41.82
C GLN A 131 34.81 33.64 41.37
N THR A 132 35.16 33.85 40.10
CA THR A 132 36.52 33.58 39.59
C THR A 132 37.53 34.59 40.13
N LEU A 133 37.12 35.85 40.31
CA LEU A 133 37.98 36.90 40.89
C LEU A 133 38.27 36.69 42.39
N LYS A 134 37.38 35.99 43.13
CA LYS A 134 37.58 35.68 44.56
C LYS A 134 38.71 34.68 44.82
N HIS A 135 39.09 33.87 43.83
CA HIS A 135 40.13 32.85 43.99
C HIS A 135 41.55 33.40 43.78
N ILE A 136 41.68 34.65 43.31
CA ILE A 136 42.97 35.27 42.98
C ILE A 136 43.60 35.98 44.20
N GLN A 137 42.89 36.10 45.32
CA GLN A 137 43.41 36.79 46.52
C GLN A 137 43.91 35.80 47.57
N LYS A 138 45.23 35.56 47.54
CA LYS A 138 46.21 35.71 48.65
C LYS A 138 47.58 35.20 48.17
N VAL A 139 48.26 35.98 47.32
CA VAL A 139 49.73 35.93 47.29
C VAL A 139 50.18 37.01 48.28
N LYS A 140 50.87 36.57 49.34
CA LYS A 140 51.40 37.41 50.42
C LYS A 140 52.48 38.35 49.89
#